data_AF-A0A0S7WUN2-F1
#
_entry.id   AF-A0A0S7WUN2-F1
#
_cell.length_a   1.000
_cell.length_b   1.000
_cell.length_c   1.000
_cell.angle_alpha   90.00
_cell.angle_beta   90.00
_cell.angle_gamma   90.00
#
_symmetry.space_group_name_H-M   'P 1'
#
loop_
_entity.id
_entity.type
_entity.pdbx_description
1 polymer ?
#
loop_
_entity_poly.entity_id
_entity_poly.type
_entity_poly.pdbx_seq_one_letter_code
_entity_poly.pdbx_strand_id
1 'polypeptide(L)'
;MSELPDYRKPPVVEVAAGLQFGAIQGLTGPRVGSYWSLIREDFPQVQEQPPISHIVELPAGKIPEQMPEVRVSMVPPLPRTWFVSADGTAIIQVQQDRFHYNWRKLRPEQEYPRYPTVKQAFFKHWDGFWRFLTAEGLAAPEIDQCELVYVNVVPKGEGWETVSDLSELFTVFKWRARGDFLPEPEGMSGALHFGWPDGKGRLHAELVPVRIEADNREAAQFRLISRGRPDSTDAKSIDAWFDKAREWIVRGFAALTDSKGDELWERIS
;
A
#
# COMPACT_ATOMS: atom_id res chain seq x y z
N MET A 1 -22.65 -9.31 -9.89
CA MET A 1 -21.27 -9.14 -9.41
C MET A 1 -21.03 -10.26 -8.41
N SER A 2 -20.05 -11.13 -8.64
CA SER A 2 -19.76 -12.20 -7.67
C SER A 2 -19.31 -11.56 -6.35
N GLU A 3 -19.69 -12.16 -5.24
CA GLU A 3 -19.18 -11.78 -3.92
C GLU A 3 -17.64 -11.84 -3.93
N LEU A 4 -17.00 -10.83 -3.34
CA LEU A 4 -15.54 -10.80 -3.20
C LEU A 4 -15.15 -11.58 -1.95
N PRO A 5 -14.03 -12.31 -1.95
CA PRO A 5 -13.57 -13.02 -0.77
C PRO A 5 -13.54 -12.12 0.47
N ASP A 6 -14.02 -12.63 1.60
CA ASP A 6 -14.00 -11.91 2.86
C ASP A 6 -13.59 -12.82 4.01
N TYR A 7 -13.00 -12.22 5.03
CA TYR A 7 -12.36 -12.90 6.15
C TYR A 7 -12.79 -12.22 7.44
N ARG A 8 -13.15 -12.99 8.46
CA ARG A 8 -13.49 -12.42 9.76
C ARG A 8 -12.26 -11.83 10.44
N LYS A 9 -11.12 -12.52 10.36
CA LYS A 9 -9.86 -12.14 10.99
C LYS A 9 -8.72 -12.01 9.96
N PRO A 10 -8.82 -11.07 9.01
CA PRO A 10 -7.77 -10.89 8.01
C PRO A 10 -6.48 -10.42 8.69
N PRO A 11 -5.30 -10.82 8.20
CA PRO A 11 -3.99 -10.43 8.74
C PRO A 11 -3.60 -8.98 8.36
N VAL A 12 -4.57 -8.17 7.91
CA VAL A 12 -4.35 -6.81 7.42
C VAL A 12 -3.97 -5.90 8.59
N VAL A 13 -2.79 -5.30 8.49
CA VAL A 13 -2.29 -4.32 9.45
C VAL A 13 -2.21 -2.92 8.86
N GLU A 14 -2.26 -2.76 7.54
CA GLU A 14 -2.28 -1.44 6.91
C GLU A 14 -3.04 -1.48 5.59
N VAL A 15 -3.79 -0.43 5.31
CA VAL A 15 -4.38 -0.15 4.00
C VAL A 15 -4.06 1.29 3.62
N ALA A 16 -3.44 1.47 2.45
CA ALA A 16 -3.08 2.77 1.93
C ALA A 16 -3.75 3.02 0.57
N ALA A 17 -4.31 4.21 0.40
CA ALA A 17 -4.82 4.70 -0.87
C ALA A 17 -4.03 5.94 -1.29
N GLY A 18 -3.65 6.01 -2.56
CA GLY A 18 -2.73 7.01 -3.05
C GLY A 18 -3.01 7.47 -4.47
N LEU A 19 -2.70 8.74 -4.72
CA LEU A 19 -2.61 9.32 -6.04
C LEU A 19 -1.20 9.85 -6.26
N GLN A 20 -0.66 9.53 -7.42
CA GLN A 20 0.55 10.13 -7.98
C GLN A 20 0.14 11.02 -9.16
N PHE A 21 0.80 12.17 -9.25
CA PHE A 21 0.52 13.19 -10.25
C PHE A 21 1.79 13.91 -10.65
N GLY A 22 1.74 14.68 -11.73
CA GLY A 22 2.84 15.57 -12.11
C GLY A 22 3.22 16.52 -10.98
N ALA A 23 4.53 16.69 -10.73
CA ALA A 23 5.02 17.50 -9.62
C ALA A 23 4.46 18.94 -9.65
N ILE A 24 3.76 19.33 -8.58
CA ILE A 24 3.12 20.63 -8.44
C ILE A 24 4.16 21.69 -8.14
N GLN A 25 4.48 22.50 -9.15
CA GLN A 25 5.37 23.64 -9.00
C GLN A 25 4.85 24.61 -7.93
N GLY A 26 5.70 24.98 -6.98
CA GLY A 26 5.34 25.88 -5.89
C GLY A 26 4.77 25.19 -4.63
N LEU A 27 4.48 23.88 -4.67
CA LEU A 27 4.16 23.11 -3.46
C LEU A 27 5.45 22.88 -2.65
N THR A 28 5.83 23.90 -1.90
CA THR A 28 7.06 23.95 -1.08
C THR A 28 6.77 23.55 0.36
N GLY A 29 7.82 23.27 1.15
CA GLY A 29 7.70 22.98 2.58
C GLY A 29 6.80 23.97 3.35
N PRO A 30 6.95 25.31 3.19
CA PRO A 30 6.04 26.28 3.80
C PRO A 30 4.57 26.11 3.40
N ARG A 31 4.28 25.83 2.13
CA ARG A 31 2.89 25.58 1.69
C ARG A 31 2.35 24.25 2.23
N VAL A 32 3.18 23.22 2.31
CA VAL A 32 2.83 21.96 3.00
C VAL A 32 2.53 22.21 4.48
N GLY A 33 3.26 23.11 5.14
CA GLY A 33 2.96 23.60 6.49
C GLY A 33 1.66 24.41 6.60
N SER A 34 1.33 25.22 5.57
CA SER A 34 0.03 25.89 5.48
C SER A 34 -1.12 24.89 5.37
N TYR A 35 -0.96 23.84 4.56
CA TYR A 35 -1.94 22.74 4.50
C TYR A 35 -2.09 22.04 5.85
N TRP A 36 -0.98 21.73 6.53
CA TRP A 36 -1.03 21.16 7.88
C TRP A 36 -1.86 22.01 8.85
N SER A 37 -1.73 23.34 8.78
CA SER A 37 -2.50 24.24 9.64
C SER A 37 -4.02 24.08 9.49
N LEU A 38 -4.50 23.59 8.35
CA LEU A 38 -5.92 23.30 8.09
C LEU A 38 -6.39 21.95 8.67
N ILE A 39 -5.47 21.00 8.87
CA ILE A 39 -5.80 19.62 9.27
C ILE A 39 -5.23 19.23 10.64
N ARG A 40 -4.44 20.10 11.29
CA ARG A 40 -3.70 19.81 12.52
C ARG A 40 -4.56 19.44 13.73
N GLU A 41 -5.84 19.78 13.72
CA GLU A 41 -6.78 19.35 14.76
C GLU A 41 -6.94 17.83 14.74
N ASP A 42 -7.10 17.24 13.54
CA ASP A 42 -7.23 15.80 13.33
C ASP A 42 -5.85 15.10 13.22
N PHE A 43 -4.85 15.80 12.66
CA PHE A 43 -3.49 15.29 12.39
C PHE A 43 -2.40 16.17 13.05
N PRO A 44 -2.29 16.17 14.38
CA PRO A 44 -1.40 17.08 15.10
C PRO A 44 0.08 16.74 14.98
N GLN A 45 0.43 15.50 14.63
CA GLN A 45 1.81 15.04 14.58
C GLN A 45 2.38 15.16 13.16
N VAL A 46 3.66 15.57 13.05
CA VAL A 46 4.36 15.72 11.77
C VAL A 46 5.63 14.89 11.79
N GLN A 47 5.89 14.15 10.70
CA GLN A 47 7.13 13.41 10.50
C GLN A 47 7.64 13.64 9.07
N GLU A 48 8.96 13.68 8.90
CA GLU A 48 9.58 13.76 7.58
C GLU A 48 10.13 12.39 7.19
N GLN A 49 9.85 11.98 5.96
CA GLN A 49 10.28 10.70 5.41
C GLN A 49 10.99 10.91 4.07
N PRO A 50 11.89 10.01 3.66
CA PRO A 50 12.49 10.04 2.33
C PRO A 50 11.41 10.07 1.24
N PRO A 51 11.61 10.83 0.14
CA PRO A 51 10.68 10.83 -0.98
C PRO A 51 10.60 9.44 -1.62
N ILE A 52 9.42 9.10 -2.15
CA ILE A 52 9.25 7.91 -3.00
C ILE A 52 9.48 8.34 -4.46
N SER A 53 10.11 7.45 -5.24
CA SER A 53 10.28 7.66 -6.68
C SER A 53 8.93 7.71 -7.40
N HIS A 54 8.84 8.56 -8.40
CA HIS A 54 7.70 8.61 -9.31
C HIS A 54 7.77 7.39 -10.24
N ILE A 55 6.79 6.47 -10.15
CA ILE A 55 6.79 5.23 -10.92
C ILE A 55 5.50 5.15 -11.74
N VAL A 56 5.62 4.91 -13.04
CA VAL A 56 4.50 4.74 -13.96
C VAL A 56 4.49 3.30 -14.47
N GLU A 57 3.34 2.62 -14.36
CA GLU A 57 3.19 1.25 -14.85
C GLU A 57 3.39 1.16 -16.36
N LEU A 58 4.23 0.21 -16.77
CA LEU A 58 4.41 -0.12 -18.19
C LEU A 58 3.27 -1.02 -18.68
N PRO A 59 2.95 -0.99 -20.00
CA PRO A 59 1.99 -1.91 -20.61
C PRO A 59 2.30 -3.38 -20.32
N ALA A 60 1.26 -4.22 -20.34
CA ALA A 60 1.38 -5.66 -20.11
C ALA A 60 2.44 -6.31 -21.02
N GLY A 61 3.22 -7.25 -20.46
CA GLY A 61 4.31 -7.94 -21.17
C GLY A 61 5.66 -7.22 -21.16
N LYS A 62 5.73 -5.97 -20.69
CA LYS A 62 6.99 -5.30 -20.39
C LYS A 62 7.30 -5.42 -18.90
N ILE A 63 8.46 -5.96 -18.57
CA ILE A 63 9.04 -5.90 -17.23
C ILE A 63 9.73 -4.53 -17.15
N PRO A 64 9.52 -3.74 -16.08
CA PRO A 64 10.30 -2.52 -15.88
C PRO A 64 11.79 -2.84 -15.99
N GLU A 65 12.51 -2.16 -16.88
CA GLU A 65 13.97 -2.13 -16.77
C GLU A 65 14.26 -1.52 -15.39
N GLN A 66 14.69 -2.36 -14.45
CA GLN A 66 15.09 -1.93 -13.12
C GLN A 66 16.41 -1.17 -13.22
N MET A 67 16.41 -0.01 -13.88
CA MET A 67 17.48 0.96 -13.78
C MET A 67 16.97 2.07 -12.89
N PRO A 68 17.39 2.13 -11.61
CA PRO A 68 17.15 3.30 -10.80
C PRO A 68 17.76 4.50 -11.51
N GLU A 69 16.92 5.45 -11.93
CA GLU A 69 17.38 6.70 -12.54
C GLU A 69 18.04 7.53 -11.43
N VAL A 70 19.38 7.51 -11.38
CA VAL A 70 20.14 8.32 -10.42
C VAL A 70 20.09 9.77 -10.88
N ARG A 71 19.10 10.51 -10.38
CA ARG A 71 19.05 11.97 -10.56
C ARG A 71 19.92 12.65 -9.51
N VAL A 72 21.10 13.10 -9.93
CA VAL A 72 21.95 13.96 -9.09
C VAL A 72 21.39 15.38 -9.14
N SER A 73 20.66 15.77 -8.09
CA SER A 73 20.22 17.15 -7.87
C SER A 73 21.16 17.83 -6.89
N MET A 74 21.56 19.08 -7.16
CA MET A 74 22.34 19.90 -6.21
C MET A 74 21.48 20.44 -5.06
N VAL A 75 20.15 20.35 -5.17
CA VAL A 75 19.20 20.70 -4.10
C VAL A 75 18.62 19.39 -3.55
N PRO A 76 18.70 19.14 -2.22
CA PRO A 76 18.05 17.99 -1.61
C PRO A 76 16.56 17.99 -1.97
N PRO A 77 15.98 16.85 -2.39
CA PRO A 77 14.56 16.80 -2.68
C PRO A 77 13.77 17.14 -1.42
N LEU A 78 12.61 17.79 -1.58
CA LEU A 78 11.72 18.00 -0.45
C LEU A 78 11.33 16.64 0.15
N PRO A 79 11.37 16.49 1.48
CA PRO A 79 10.96 15.26 2.11
C PRO A 79 9.47 15.02 1.86
N ARG A 80 9.07 13.74 1.91
CA ARG A 80 7.66 13.37 2.02
C ARG A 80 7.22 13.67 3.45
N THR A 81 6.25 14.57 3.61
CA THR A 81 5.74 14.93 4.93
C THR A 81 4.58 14.02 5.29
N TRP A 82 4.65 13.41 6.48
CA TRP A 82 3.58 12.64 7.09
C TRP A 82 2.87 13.50 8.13
N PHE A 83 1.55 13.59 8.03
CA PHE A 83 0.66 14.11 9.06
C PHE A 83 -0.04 12.93 9.71
N VAL A 84 0.14 12.76 11.01
CA VAL A 84 -0.30 11.58 11.74
C VAL A 84 -1.38 11.97 12.75
N SER A 85 -2.45 11.19 12.81
CA SER A 85 -3.54 11.38 13.76
C SER A 85 -3.06 11.25 15.20
N ALA A 86 -3.79 11.82 16.14
CA ALA A 86 -3.42 11.79 17.57
C ALA A 86 -3.23 10.36 18.11
N ASP A 87 -4.01 9.40 17.61
CA ASP A 87 -3.93 7.98 17.97
C ASP A 87 -2.95 7.17 17.11
N GLY A 88 -2.29 7.81 16.14
CA GLY A 88 -1.30 7.21 15.25
C GLY A 88 -1.85 6.34 14.12
N THR A 89 -3.16 6.10 14.05
CA THR A 89 -3.76 5.10 13.14
C THR A 89 -3.97 5.60 11.72
N ALA A 90 -4.15 6.91 11.55
CA ALA A 90 -4.34 7.53 10.25
C ALA A 90 -3.13 8.40 9.89
N ILE A 91 -2.71 8.31 8.63
CA ILE A 91 -1.59 9.09 8.10
C ILE A 91 -2.01 9.72 6.78
N ILE A 92 -1.84 11.04 6.65
CA ILE A 92 -1.84 11.72 5.36
C ILE A 92 -0.38 11.93 4.96
N GLN A 93 -0.01 11.53 3.75
CA GLN A 93 1.33 11.74 3.22
C GLN A 93 1.28 12.70 2.04
N VAL A 94 2.08 13.76 2.08
CA VAL A 94 2.19 14.75 1.01
C VAL A 94 3.62 14.79 0.50
N GLN A 95 3.75 14.74 -0.82
CA GLN A 95 4.97 15.02 -1.58
C GLN A 95 4.56 15.90 -2.77
N GLN A 96 5.52 16.53 -3.45
CA GLN A 96 5.22 17.42 -4.59
C GLN A 96 4.41 16.77 -5.72
N ASP A 97 4.50 15.46 -5.87
CA ASP A 97 3.94 14.64 -6.94
C ASP A 97 3.00 13.54 -6.41
N ARG A 98 2.56 13.65 -5.15
CA ARG A 98 1.80 12.58 -4.50
C ARG A 98 0.99 13.02 -3.29
N PHE A 99 -0.18 12.40 -3.15
CA PHE A 99 -1.01 12.43 -1.95
C PHE A 99 -1.42 11.01 -1.54
N HIS A 100 -1.20 10.60 -0.30
CA HIS A 100 -1.64 9.29 0.23
C HIS A 100 -2.41 9.45 1.53
N TYR A 101 -3.31 8.50 1.77
CA TYR A 101 -3.94 8.26 3.06
C TYR A 101 -3.73 6.81 3.46
N ASN A 102 -3.27 6.57 4.68
CA ASN A 102 -3.06 5.23 5.22
C ASN A 102 -3.87 5.08 6.50
N TRP A 103 -4.56 3.97 6.63
CA TRP A 103 -4.93 3.42 7.94
C TRP A 103 -3.94 2.33 8.32
N ARG A 104 -3.46 2.33 9.56
CA ARG A 104 -2.61 1.27 10.12
C ARG A 104 -3.06 0.84 11.51
N LYS A 105 -2.86 -0.46 11.78
CA LYS A 105 -3.06 -1.11 13.05
C LYS A 105 -1.81 -0.93 13.91
N LEU A 106 -1.98 -0.36 15.11
CA LEU A 106 -0.89 -0.16 16.07
C LEU A 106 -1.03 -1.03 17.32
N ARG A 107 -2.24 -1.51 17.61
CA ARG A 107 -2.56 -2.32 18.78
C ARG A 107 -3.33 -3.58 18.38
N PRO A 108 -3.13 -4.73 19.05
CA PRO A 108 -3.80 -5.99 18.70
C PRO A 108 -5.32 -5.92 18.68
N GLU A 109 -5.92 -5.11 19.56
CA GLU A 109 -7.37 -4.99 19.75
C GLU A 109 -8.02 -4.10 18.67
N GLN A 110 -7.22 -3.37 17.88
CA GLN A 110 -7.74 -2.56 16.80
C GLN A 110 -8.19 -3.45 15.64
N GLU A 111 -9.46 -3.34 15.32
CA GLU A 111 -10.03 -4.02 14.16
C GLU A 111 -9.76 -3.23 12.88
N TYR A 112 -9.59 -3.96 11.78
CA TYR A 112 -9.50 -3.37 10.46
C TYR A 112 -10.85 -2.72 10.09
N PRO A 113 -10.92 -1.39 9.88
CA PRO A 113 -12.17 -0.67 9.59
C PRO A 113 -12.79 -1.00 8.23
N ARG A 114 -12.17 -1.92 7.49
CA ARG A 114 -12.53 -2.34 6.12
C ARG A 114 -12.35 -1.23 5.10
N TYR A 115 -12.18 -1.65 3.85
CA TYR A 115 -11.86 -0.77 2.74
C TYR A 115 -12.85 0.38 2.52
N PRO A 116 -14.19 0.20 2.60
CA PRO A 116 -15.11 1.30 2.36
C PRO A 116 -14.83 2.51 3.26
N THR A 117 -14.49 2.26 4.53
CA THR A 117 -14.12 3.30 5.50
C THR A 117 -12.82 4.00 5.11
N VAL A 118 -11.79 3.24 4.72
CA VAL A 118 -10.49 3.79 4.29
C VAL A 118 -10.64 4.60 3.00
N LYS A 119 -11.40 4.10 2.02
CA LYS A 119 -11.72 4.78 0.75
C LYS A 119 -12.44 6.11 1.02
N GLN A 120 -13.45 6.10 1.88
CA GLN A 120 -14.19 7.31 2.24
C GLN A 120 -13.30 8.36 2.91
N ALA A 121 -12.46 7.95 3.86
CA ALA A 121 -11.52 8.85 4.53
C ALA A 121 -10.50 9.42 3.53
N PHE A 122 -9.95 8.59 2.64
CA PHE A 122 -9.06 9.03 1.57
C PHE A 122 -9.70 10.12 0.70
N PHE A 123 -10.91 9.90 0.17
CA PHE A 123 -11.57 10.90 -0.69
C PHE A 123 -11.94 12.19 0.06
N LYS A 124 -12.33 12.10 1.34
CA LYS A 124 -12.54 13.28 2.20
C LYS A 124 -11.27 14.14 2.27
N HIS A 125 -10.13 13.53 2.56
CA HIS A 125 -8.88 14.27 2.74
C HIS A 125 -8.28 14.74 1.42
N TRP A 126 -8.46 13.97 0.34
CA TRP A 126 -8.09 14.37 -1.01
C TRP A 126 -8.87 15.62 -1.47
N ASP A 127 -10.17 15.67 -1.26
CA ASP A 127 -10.99 16.86 -1.57
C ASP A 127 -10.51 18.09 -0.76
N GLY A 128 -10.17 17.90 0.53
CA GLY A 128 -9.57 18.95 1.35
C GLY A 128 -8.23 19.46 0.80
N PHE A 129 -7.36 18.57 0.33
CA PHE A 129 -6.09 18.93 -0.30
C PHE A 129 -6.29 19.66 -1.64
N TRP A 130 -7.22 19.19 -2.47
CA TRP A 130 -7.56 19.85 -3.74
C TRP A 130 -8.05 21.29 -3.54
N ARG A 131 -8.92 21.52 -2.55
CA ARG A 131 -9.40 22.86 -2.18
C ARG A 131 -8.26 23.75 -1.70
N PHE A 132 -7.34 23.20 -0.90
CA PHE A 132 -6.14 23.91 -0.47
C PHE A 132 -5.28 24.35 -1.68
N LEU A 133 -4.98 23.45 -2.61
CA LEU A 133 -4.21 23.77 -3.81
C LEU A 133 -4.86 24.91 -4.61
N THR A 134 -6.19 24.83 -4.78
CA THR A 134 -6.97 25.85 -5.49
C THR A 134 -6.88 27.21 -4.78
N ALA A 135 -7.03 27.24 -3.45
CA ALA A 135 -6.96 28.47 -2.66
C ALA A 135 -5.56 29.12 -2.69
N GLU A 136 -4.50 28.32 -2.79
CA GLU A 136 -3.11 28.76 -2.93
C GLU A 136 -2.70 29.12 -4.37
N GLY A 137 -3.64 29.07 -5.32
CA GLY A 137 -3.38 29.33 -6.75
C GLY A 137 -2.41 28.33 -7.38
N LEU A 138 -2.35 27.10 -6.88
CA LEU A 138 -1.51 26.03 -7.42
C LEU A 138 -2.22 25.30 -8.55
N ALA A 139 -1.42 24.68 -9.43
CA ALA A 139 -1.93 23.88 -10.53
C ALA A 139 -2.76 22.69 -10.01
N ALA A 140 -3.80 22.35 -10.77
CA ALA A 140 -4.60 21.15 -10.52
C ALA A 140 -3.72 19.89 -10.70
N PRO A 141 -3.79 18.91 -9.78
CA PRO A 141 -3.09 17.63 -9.93
C PRO A 141 -3.44 16.90 -11.22
N GLU A 142 -2.44 16.66 -12.08
CA GLU A 142 -2.56 15.79 -13.25
C GLU A 142 -2.22 14.35 -12.84
N ILE A 143 -3.25 13.57 -12.46
CA ILE A 143 -3.09 12.21 -11.95
C ILE A 143 -2.62 11.26 -13.07
N ASP A 144 -1.47 10.61 -12.85
CA ASP A 144 -0.89 9.63 -13.77
C ASP A 144 -0.91 8.20 -13.23
N GLN A 145 -0.97 8.02 -11.90
CA GLN A 145 -1.16 6.73 -11.26
C GLN A 145 -2.04 6.84 -10.02
N CYS A 146 -2.84 5.80 -9.81
CA CYS A 146 -3.48 5.48 -8.55
C CYS A 146 -2.77 4.27 -7.92
N GLU A 147 -2.81 4.20 -6.59
CA GLU A 147 -2.25 3.10 -5.83
C GLU A 147 -3.18 2.69 -4.68
N LEU A 148 -3.43 1.40 -4.54
CA LEU A 148 -4.06 0.80 -3.37
C LEU A 148 -3.12 -0.27 -2.82
N VAL A 149 -2.80 -0.20 -1.53
CA VAL A 149 -1.87 -1.12 -0.86
C VAL A 149 -2.58 -1.80 0.30
N TYR A 150 -2.40 -3.11 0.42
CA TYR A 150 -2.71 -3.89 1.60
C TYR A 150 -1.42 -4.48 2.14
N VAL A 151 -1.13 -4.22 3.41
CA VAL A 151 -0.03 -4.86 4.13
C VAL A 151 -0.63 -5.88 5.08
N ASN A 152 -0.26 -7.14 4.88
CA ASN A 152 -0.62 -8.24 5.75
C ASN A 152 0.61 -8.67 6.54
N VAL A 153 0.46 -8.94 7.82
CA VAL A 153 1.55 -9.43 8.67
C VAL A 153 1.07 -10.68 9.39
N VAL A 154 1.85 -11.76 9.26
CA VAL A 154 1.60 -13.04 9.93
C VAL A 154 2.75 -13.29 10.91
N PRO A 155 2.56 -13.02 12.21
CA PRO A 155 3.57 -13.28 13.23
C PRO A 155 3.96 -14.76 13.27
N LYS A 156 5.22 -15.04 13.60
CA LYS A 156 5.67 -16.40 13.92
C LYS A 156 4.87 -16.93 15.12
N GLY A 157 4.46 -18.20 15.03
CA GLY A 157 3.49 -18.82 15.94
C GLY A 157 2.04 -18.76 15.47
N GLU A 158 1.74 -18.00 14.40
CA GLU A 158 0.40 -17.93 13.80
C GLU A 158 0.36 -18.71 12.48
N GLY A 159 0.22 -20.04 12.60
CA GLY A 159 0.16 -20.94 11.44
C GLY A 159 1.52 -21.29 10.83
N TRP A 160 2.62 -20.78 11.37
CA TRP A 160 3.99 -21.13 10.96
C TRP A 160 5.00 -20.97 12.12
N GLU A 161 5.97 -21.87 12.20
CA GLU A 161 7.08 -21.86 13.18
C GLU A 161 8.45 -21.83 12.48
N THR A 162 8.51 -22.32 11.24
CA THR A 162 9.70 -22.38 10.40
C THR A 162 9.44 -21.74 9.04
N VAL A 163 10.48 -21.36 8.32
CA VAL A 163 10.32 -20.69 7.01
C VAL A 163 9.65 -21.65 6.01
N SER A 164 9.91 -22.94 6.11
CA SER A 164 9.26 -23.98 5.33
C SER A 164 7.73 -24.00 5.48
N ASP A 165 7.21 -23.74 6.70
CA ASP A 165 5.77 -23.73 6.98
C ASP A 165 5.02 -22.61 6.22
N LEU A 166 5.71 -21.54 5.79
CA LEU A 166 5.10 -20.49 4.97
C LEU A 166 4.56 -21.04 3.63
N SER A 167 5.10 -22.17 3.15
CA SER A 167 4.61 -22.88 1.96
C SER A 167 3.20 -23.46 2.14
N GLU A 168 2.73 -23.59 3.39
CA GLU A 168 1.37 -24.04 3.73
C GLU A 168 0.39 -22.86 3.84
N LEU A 169 0.88 -21.64 4.01
CA LEU A 169 0.04 -20.43 4.06
C LEU A 169 -0.05 -19.75 2.70
N PHE A 170 1.03 -19.76 1.92
CA PHE A 170 1.12 -19.08 0.63
C PHE A 170 1.41 -20.07 -0.50
N THR A 171 0.53 -20.12 -1.50
CA THR A 171 0.54 -21.14 -2.56
C THR A 171 1.74 -21.03 -3.50
N VAL A 172 2.29 -19.82 -3.64
CA VAL A 172 3.33 -19.48 -4.62
C VAL A 172 4.75 -19.58 -4.09
N PHE A 173 4.93 -19.63 -2.78
CA PHE A 173 6.25 -19.65 -2.13
C PHE A 173 6.51 -21.04 -1.55
N LYS A 174 6.69 -22.04 -2.42
CA LYS A 174 7.00 -23.41 -2.01
C LYS A 174 8.50 -23.65 -1.98
N TRP A 175 9.02 -23.96 -0.80
CA TRP A 175 10.39 -24.40 -0.63
C TRP A 175 10.50 -25.92 -0.58
N ARG A 176 11.56 -26.48 -1.20
CA ARG A 176 11.94 -27.88 -1.04
C ARG A 176 13.42 -28.08 -1.37
N ALA A 177 14.18 -28.63 -0.43
CA ALA A 177 15.54 -29.10 -0.70
C ALA A 177 15.54 -30.45 -1.43
N ARG A 178 16.55 -30.68 -2.29
CA ARG A 178 16.84 -32.00 -2.85
C ARG A 178 17.92 -32.67 -2.00
N GLY A 179 17.52 -33.66 -1.21
CA GLY A 179 18.41 -34.32 -0.24
C GLY A 179 18.74 -33.42 0.96
N ASP A 180 19.76 -33.81 1.72
CA ASP A 180 19.94 -33.31 3.10
C ASP A 180 21.09 -32.31 3.26
N PHE A 181 21.60 -31.77 2.15
CA PHE A 181 22.73 -30.82 2.18
C PHE A 181 22.33 -29.44 2.75
N LEU A 182 21.12 -28.98 2.46
CA LEU A 182 20.63 -27.68 2.92
C LEU A 182 19.83 -27.84 4.22
N PRO A 183 20.12 -27.04 5.26
CA PRO A 183 19.30 -26.99 6.46
C PRO A 183 17.99 -26.21 6.21
N GLU A 184 17.19 -26.05 7.26
CA GLU A 184 16.02 -25.17 7.27
C GLU A 184 16.42 -23.74 6.85
N PRO A 185 15.69 -23.09 5.92
CA PRO A 185 16.00 -21.74 5.52
C PRO A 185 15.87 -20.74 6.67
N GLU A 186 16.77 -19.75 6.72
CA GLU A 186 16.70 -18.65 7.69
C GLU A 186 15.76 -17.51 7.23
N GLY A 187 15.36 -17.49 5.95
CA GLY A 187 14.42 -16.52 5.41
C GLY A 187 13.99 -16.84 3.98
N MET A 188 12.83 -16.31 3.59
CA MET A 188 12.27 -16.43 2.25
C MET A 188 11.66 -15.11 1.82
N SER A 189 12.02 -14.63 0.63
CA SER A 189 11.44 -13.44 0.03
C SER A 189 11.20 -13.62 -1.46
N GLY A 190 10.22 -12.90 -2.00
CA GLY A 190 9.96 -12.90 -3.42
C GLY A 190 8.83 -11.96 -3.82
N ALA A 191 8.79 -11.66 -5.11
CA ALA A 191 7.82 -10.75 -5.71
C ALA A 191 7.19 -11.37 -6.96
N LEU A 192 5.89 -11.15 -7.14
CA LEU A 192 5.12 -11.52 -8.31
C LEU A 192 4.38 -10.30 -8.85
N HIS A 193 4.22 -10.26 -10.17
CA HIS A 193 3.60 -9.13 -10.87
C HIS A 193 2.56 -9.63 -11.87
N PHE A 194 1.32 -9.21 -11.69
CA PHE A 194 0.18 -9.61 -12.52
C PHE A 194 -0.42 -8.40 -13.21
N GLY A 195 -0.16 -8.26 -14.52
CA GLY A 195 -0.82 -7.21 -15.31
C GLY A 195 -2.32 -7.50 -15.42
N TRP A 196 -3.15 -6.48 -15.24
CA TRP A 196 -4.59 -6.62 -15.46
C TRP A 196 -4.87 -6.83 -16.95
N PRO A 197 -5.87 -7.65 -17.35
CA PRO A 197 -6.16 -7.96 -18.74
C PRO A 197 -6.44 -6.75 -19.64
N ASP A 198 -6.97 -5.67 -19.07
CA ASP A 198 -7.24 -4.43 -19.79
C ASP A 198 -6.05 -3.45 -19.80
N GLY A 199 -4.91 -3.83 -19.21
CA GLY A 199 -3.69 -3.02 -19.19
C GLY A 199 -3.77 -1.75 -18.31
N LYS A 200 -4.84 -1.58 -17.53
CA LYS A 200 -5.07 -0.37 -16.71
C LYS A 200 -4.45 -0.42 -15.32
N GLY A 201 -3.84 -1.55 -14.97
CA GLY A 201 -3.16 -1.71 -13.70
C GLY A 201 -2.39 -3.01 -13.62
N ARG A 202 -1.71 -3.16 -12.49
CA ARG A 202 -0.89 -4.30 -12.14
C ARG A 202 -1.05 -4.57 -10.65
N LEU A 203 -1.19 -5.84 -10.31
CA LEU A 203 -1.08 -6.32 -8.94
C LEU A 203 0.37 -6.76 -8.70
N HIS A 204 1.01 -6.18 -7.69
CA HIS A 204 2.31 -6.60 -7.17
C HIS A 204 2.06 -7.34 -5.86
N ALA A 205 2.56 -8.57 -5.75
CA ALA A 205 2.48 -9.38 -4.54
C ALA A 205 3.90 -9.64 -4.05
N GLU A 206 4.20 -9.23 -2.81
CA GLU A 206 5.54 -9.32 -2.24
C GLU A 206 5.47 -10.01 -0.88
N LEU A 207 6.28 -11.05 -0.69
CA LEU A 207 6.48 -11.69 0.61
C LEU A 207 7.90 -11.39 1.08
N VAL A 208 8.03 -10.84 2.28
CA VAL A 208 9.32 -10.55 2.90
C VAL A 208 9.30 -10.88 4.40
N PRO A 209 10.42 -11.33 4.98
CA PRO A 209 10.54 -11.47 6.42
C PRO A 209 10.65 -10.08 7.06
N VAL A 210 9.95 -9.85 8.16
CA VAL A 210 10.01 -8.62 8.95
C VAL A 210 10.09 -8.93 10.45
N ARG A 211 10.35 -7.91 11.26
CA ARG A 211 10.19 -7.98 12.71
C ARG A 211 9.16 -6.97 13.16
N ILE A 212 8.28 -7.38 14.06
CA ILE A 212 7.28 -6.52 14.67
C ILE A 212 8.00 -5.61 15.66
N GLU A 213 7.87 -4.29 15.50
CA GLU A 213 8.63 -3.31 16.29
C GLU A 213 8.33 -3.40 17.80
N ALA A 214 7.08 -3.71 18.16
CA ALA A 214 6.63 -3.73 19.56
C ALA A 214 7.28 -4.82 20.42
N ASP A 215 7.58 -5.99 19.86
CA ASP A 215 8.09 -7.16 20.62
C ASP A 215 9.26 -7.88 19.94
N ASN A 216 9.78 -7.33 18.84
CA ASN A 216 10.87 -7.89 18.03
C ASN A 216 10.60 -9.29 17.46
N ARG A 217 9.33 -9.72 17.44
CA ARG A 217 8.91 -11.03 16.94
C ARG A 217 9.06 -11.09 15.42
N GLU A 218 9.56 -12.21 14.94
CA GLU A 218 9.61 -12.51 13.50
C GLU A 218 8.20 -12.59 12.94
N ALA A 219 8.01 -12.06 11.74
CA ALA A 219 6.75 -12.13 11.02
C ALA A 219 7.00 -12.25 9.51
N ALA A 220 6.05 -12.83 8.79
CA ALA A 220 6.00 -12.78 7.35
C ALA A 220 5.10 -11.61 6.93
N GLN A 221 5.63 -10.64 6.19
CA GLN A 221 4.85 -9.55 5.63
C GLN A 221 4.48 -9.87 4.19
N PHE A 222 3.18 -9.95 3.91
CA PHE A 222 2.64 -10.14 2.57
C PHE A 222 1.96 -8.85 2.08
N ARG A 223 2.64 -8.13 1.19
CA ARG A 223 2.19 -6.86 0.65
C ARG A 223 1.54 -7.07 -0.72
N LEU A 224 0.35 -6.51 -0.90
CA LEU A 224 -0.38 -6.49 -2.15
C LEU A 224 -0.57 -5.03 -2.60
N ILE A 225 -0.04 -4.67 -3.75
CA ILE A 225 -0.16 -3.33 -4.32
C ILE A 225 -0.87 -3.44 -5.66
N SER A 226 -2.03 -2.83 -5.78
CA SER A 226 -2.61 -2.51 -7.08
C SER A 226 -2.14 -1.11 -7.48
N ARG A 227 -1.47 -0.99 -8.62
CA ARG A 227 -1.02 0.30 -9.18
C ARG A 227 -1.41 0.39 -10.64
N GLY A 228 -1.77 1.58 -11.11
CA GLY A 228 -2.24 1.76 -12.48
C GLY A 228 -2.83 3.13 -12.76
N ARG A 229 -3.16 3.38 -14.02
CA ARG A 229 -3.71 4.66 -14.47
C ARG A 229 -5.24 4.57 -14.55
N PRO A 230 -5.99 5.53 -13.98
CA PRO A 230 -7.44 5.59 -14.18
C PRO A 230 -7.79 6.01 -15.61
N ASP A 231 -9.03 5.74 -16.05
CA ASP A 231 -9.48 6.09 -17.40
C ASP A 231 -9.51 7.61 -17.68
N SER A 232 -9.73 8.37 -16.61
CA SER A 232 -9.79 9.82 -16.60
C SER A 232 -9.47 10.30 -15.18
N THR A 233 -9.18 11.58 -15.02
CA THR A 233 -8.83 12.22 -13.75
C THR A 233 -10.06 12.73 -12.97
N ASP A 234 -11.28 12.47 -13.46
CA ASP A 234 -12.50 12.79 -12.72
C ASP A 234 -12.73 11.81 -11.54
N ALA A 235 -13.43 12.29 -10.51
CA ALA A 235 -13.64 11.54 -9.28
C ALA A 235 -14.31 10.18 -9.50
N LYS A 236 -15.23 10.06 -10.47
CA LYS A 236 -15.93 8.80 -10.75
C LYS A 236 -15.00 7.77 -11.37
N SER A 237 -14.14 8.19 -12.30
CA SER A 237 -13.13 7.32 -12.92
C SER A 237 -12.08 6.83 -11.91
N ILE A 238 -11.65 7.70 -10.99
CA ILE A 238 -10.72 7.34 -9.90
C ILE A 238 -11.39 6.37 -8.92
N ASP A 239 -12.63 6.66 -8.51
CA ASP A 239 -13.40 5.83 -7.59
C ASP A 239 -13.63 4.41 -8.13
N ALA A 240 -13.99 4.30 -9.41
CA ALA A 240 -14.15 3.02 -10.11
C ALA A 240 -12.82 2.26 -10.24
N TRP A 241 -11.71 2.97 -10.47
CA TRP A 241 -10.38 2.35 -10.50
C TRP A 241 -10.03 1.73 -9.13
N PHE A 242 -10.32 2.43 -8.03
CA PHE A 242 -10.06 1.90 -6.68
C PHE A 242 -10.89 0.66 -6.36
N ASP A 243 -12.15 0.58 -6.80
CA ASP A 243 -12.97 -0.62 -6.60
C ASP A 243 -12.44 -1.83 -7.35
N LYS A 244 -11.97 -1.61 -8.59
CA LYS A 244 -11.26 -2.64 -9.35
C LYS A 244 -9.94 -3.02 -8.69
N ALA A 245 -9.18 -2.05 -8.19
CA ALA A 245 -7.92 -2.27 -7.47
C ALA A 245 -8.13 -3.16 -6.24
N ARG A 246 -9.20 -2.92 -5.49
CA ARG A 246 -9.61 -3.78 -4.37
C ARG A 246 -9.97 -5.17 -4.84
N GLU A 247 -10.77 -5.31 -5.90
CA GLU A 247 -11.13 -6.63 -6.44
C GLU A 247 -9.86 -7.45 -6.75
N TRP A 248 -8.87 -6.84 -7.41
CA TRP A 248 -7.59 -7.49 -7.71
C TRP A 248 -6.80 -7.87 -6.47
N ILE A 249 -6.73 -6.99 -5.46
CA ILE A 249 -6.05 -7.31 -4.20
C ILE A 249 -6.73 -8.45 -3.47
N VAL A 250 -8.06 -8.40 -3.31
CA VAL A 250 -8.79 -9.38 -2.50
C VAL A 250 -8.81 -10.75 -3.18
N ARG A 251 -9.06 -10.80 -4.50
CA ARG A 251 -8.96 -12.05 -5.26
C ARG A 251 -7.52 -12.55 -5.34
N GLY A 252 -6.56 -11.64 -5.48
CA GLY A 252 -5.14 -11.95 -5.48
C GLY A 252 -4.68 -12.57 -4.17
N PHE A 253 -5.10 -12.00 -3.03
CA PHE A 253 -4.88 -12.57 -1.70
C PHE A 253 -5.41 -14.00 -1.65
N ALA A 254 -6.70 -14.20 -1.93
CA ALA A 254 -7.34 -15.51 -1.88
C ALA A 254 -6.74 -16.54 -2.87
N ALA A 255 -6.18 -16.11 -3.99
CA ALA A 255 -5.52 -17.00 -4.96
C ALA A 255 -4.07 -17.35 -4.57
N LEU A 256 -3.43 -16.50 -3.76
CA LEU A 256 -2.04 -16.64 -3.34
C LEU A 256 -1.91 -17.22 -1.93
N THR A 257 -3.03 -17.49 -1.26
CA THR A 257 -3.10 -18.12 0.07
C THR A 257 -3.76 -19.49 -0.01
N ASP A 258 -3.35 -20.41 0.86
CA ASP A 258 -3.87 -21.80 0.88
C ASP A 258 -4.97 -21.97 1.95
N SER A 259 -5.56 -23.18 2.00
CA SER A 259 -6.64 -23.54 2.93
C SER A 259 -6.30 -23.33 4.40
N LYS A 260 -5.03 -23.51 4.79
CA LYS A 260 -4.54 -23.21 6.14
C LYS A 260 -4.68 -21.72 6.47
N GLY A 261 -4.41 -20.84 5.51
CA GLY A 261 -4.64 -19.40 5.65
C GLY A 261 -6.14 -19.08 5.73
N ASP A 262 -6.95 -19.72 4.89
CA ASP A 262 -8.41 -19.55 4.92
C ASP A 262 -9.03 -19.95 6.27
N GLU A 263 -8.53 -21.02 6.91
CA GLU A 263 -8.92 -21.41 8.26
C GLU A 263 -8.43 -20.40 9.31
N LEU A 264 -7.14 -20.05 9.28
CA LEU A 264 -6.51 -19.13 10.24
C LEU A 264 -7.20 -17.75 10.27
N TRP A 265 -7.60 -17.24 9.11
CA TRP A 265 -8.22 -15.92 8.97
C TRP A 265 -9.75 -15.94 8.91
N GLU A 266 -10.34 -17.13 9.08
CA GLU A 266 -11.78 -17.36 9.11
C GLU A 266 -12.49 -16.82 7.85
N ARG A 267 -12.19 -17.43 6.70
CA ARG A 267 -12.84 -17.09 5.42
C ARG A 267 -14.37 -17.27 5.49
N ILE A 268 -15.09 -16.29 4.96
CA ILE A 268 -16.56 -16.21 4.96
C ILE A 268 -17.12 -16.48 3.55
N SER A 269 -16.47 -15.95 2.51
CA SER A 269 -16.85 -16.13 1.09
C SER A 269 -15.64 -16.13 0.14
#